data_AF-A0A969SVZ5-F1
#
_entry.id   AF-A0A969SVZ5-F1
#
_cell.length_a   1.000
_cell.length_b   1.000
_cell.length_c   1.000
_cell.angle_alpha   90.00
_cell.angle_beta   90.00
_cell.angle_gamma   90.00
#
_symmetry.space_group_name_H-M   'P 1'
#
loop_
_entity.id
_entity.type
_entity.pdbx_description
1 polymer ?
#
loop_
_entity_poly.entity_id
_entity_poly.type
_entity_poly.pdbx_seq_one_letter_code
_entity_poly.pdbx_strand_id
1 'polypeptide(L)'
;MKGGASVTTLFPNNNLGEQFVVSYEGQGTIKYGSGATKIESASKPGRDVIRVEPNANAQLSITATDPKGTGDYIRDIQIVPKQYENIAQSQTFNPDFLESLEGYKVLRFMDWMGTNGSEAGKWNERVEPDDANYVGEGVPVEIMVELANETGIDPWFTMPHLATDEYVRNFAQSVKDNLDPKLEVYVEFSNEVWNNSFQQTQYARQQGEKEFPKSKSPDRAWFGKRTSEVTQIWTMCLVQDKTG
;
A
#
# COMPACT_ATOMS: atom_id res chain seq x y z
N MET A 1 13.03 -21.17 -18.56
CA MET A 1 12.70 -21.72 -17.23
C MET A 1 11.29 -22.28 -17.29
N LYS A 2 11.07 -23.49 -16.75
CA LYS A 2 9.76 -24.16 -16.67
C LYS A 2 9.05 -23.70 -15.40
N GLY A 3 7.78 -23.33 -15.51
CA GLY A 3 6.95 -22.82 -14.42
C GLY A 3 6.47 -21.42 -14.74
N GLY A 4 5.41 -21.31 -15.54
CA GLY A 4 4.75 -20.03 -15.75
C GLY A 4 4.17 -19.58 -14.42
N ALA A 5 4.77 -18.55 -13.82
CA ALA A 5 4.22 -17.92 -12.63
C ALA A 5 2.86 -17.36 -13.01
N SER A 6 1.79 -17.91 -12.43
CA SER A 6 0.46 -17.32 -12.54
C SER A 6 0.29 -16.32 -11.41
N VAL A 7 0.28 -15.04 -11.74
CA VAL A 7 -0.20 -14.01 -10.80
C VAL A 7 -1.72 -14.12 -10.76
N THR A 8 -2.26 -14.29 -9.56
CA THR A 8 -3.70 -14.32 -9.32
C THR A 8 -4.06 -13.27 -8.30
N THR A 9 -4.98 -12.38 -8.67
CA THR A 9 -5.52 -11.38 -7.75
C THR A 9 -7.02 -11.56 -7.60
N LEU A 10 -7.49 -11.48 -6.34
CA LEU A 10 -8.91 -11.52 -5.97
C LEU A 10 -9.32 -10.10 -5.55
N PHE A 11 -10.42 -9.60 -6.09
CA PHE A 11 -10.95 -8.29 -5.73
C PHE A 11 -12.42 -8.42 -5.27
N PRO A 12 -12.82 -7.74 -4.17
CA PRO A 12 -14.17 -7.79 -3.65
C PRO A 12 -15.15 -7.03 -4.56
N ASN A 13 -16.35 -7.59 -4.77
CA ASN A 13 -17.45 -6.94 -5.50
C ASN A 13 -18.53 -6.46 -4.51
N ASN A 14 -18.45 -5.21 -4.07
CA ASN A 14 -19.44 -4.57 -3.20
C ASN A 14 -20.54 -3.84 -4.01
N ASN A 15 -21.21 -4.55 -4.92
CA ASN A 15 -22.35 -4.04 -5.72
C ASN A 15 -22.04 -2.90 -6.71
N LEU A 16 -20.91 -2.93 -7.42
CA LEU A 16 -20.52 -1.89 -8.41
C LEU A 16 -21.12 -2.06 -9.82
N GLY A 17 -22.31 -2.64 -9.98
CA GLY A 17 -22.99 -2.64 -11.29
C GLY A 17 -22.27 -3.44 -12.40
N GLU A 18 -21.97 -4.70 -12.11
CA GLU A 18 -21.82 -5.89 -12.99
C GLU A 18 -20.95 -5.89 -14.27
N GLN A 19 -20.18 -4.86 -14.62
CA GLN A 19 -19.09 -5.02 -15.61
C GLN A 19 -17.83 -4.29 -15.17
N PHE A 20 -16.69 -4.94 -15.38
CA PHE A 20 -15.36 -4.36 -15.20
C PHE A 20 -14.61 -4.35 -16.52
N VAL A 21 -13.75 -3.37 -16.67
CA VAL A 21 -12.79 -3.28 -17.77
C VAL A 21 -11.44 -3.68 -17.21
N VAL A 22 -10.80 -4.64 -17.87
CA VAL A 22 -9.43 -5.06 -17.61
C VAL A 22 -8.58 -4.56 -18.77
N SER A 23 -7.85 -3.47 -18.58
CA SER A 23 -6.88 -2.96 -19.55
C SER A 23 -5.50 -3.48 -19.23
N TYR A 24 -4.68 -3.66 -20.27
CA TYR A 24 -3.31 -4.13 -20.14
C TYR A 24 -2.50 -3.75 -21.38
N GLU A 25 -1.20 -3.57 -21.19
CA GLU A 25 -0.25 -3.42 -22.29
C GLU A 25 0.44 -4.75 -22.62
N GLY A 26 1.04 -4.81 -23.82
CA GLY A 26 1.85 -5.94 -24.25
C GLY A 26 1.05 -7.22 -24.56
N GLN A 27 1.73 -8.35 -24.51
CA GLN A 27 1.19 -9.64 -24.94
C GLN A 27 1.12 -10.61 -23.78
N GLY A 28 -0.08 -11.12 -23.49
CA GLY A 28 -0.28 -12.15 -22.48
C GLY A 28 -1.61 -12.87 -22.64
N THR A 29 -1.79 -13.92 -21.85
CA THR A 29 -3.03 -14.67 -21.79
C THR A 29 -3.62 -14.54 -20.39
N ILE A 30 -4.70 -13.77 -20.27
CA ILE A 30 -5.48 -13.66 -19.03
C ILE A 30 -6.64 -14.68 -19.07
N LYS A 31 -6.87 -15.37 -17.95
CA LYS A 31 -8.07 -16.16 -17.70
C LYS A 31 -8.84 -15.57 -16.53
N TYR A 32 -10.16 -15.69 -16.60
CA TYR A 32 -11.07 -15.24 -15.54
C TYR A 32 -11.80 -16.43 -14.91
N GLY A 33 -12.05 -16.34 -13.61
CA GLY A 33 -12.67 -17.41 -12.84
C GLY A 33 -13.33 -16.91 -11.56
N SER A 34 -13.71 -17.84 -10.68
CA SER A 34 -14.32 -17.60 -9.36
C SER A 34 -15.63 -16.78 -9.32
N GLY A 35 -16.25 -16.51 -10.48
CA GLY A 35 -17.42 -15.63 -10.63
C GLY A 35 -17.22 -14.54 -11.70
N ALA A 36 -15.99 -14.40 -12.23
CA ALA A 36 -15.69 -13.52 -13.35
C ALA A 36 -15.74 -14.26 -14.70
N THR A 37 -16.48 -13.70 -15.65
CA THR A 37 -16.60 -14.22 -17.03
C THR A 37 -16.30 -13.12 -18.05
N LYS A 38 -15.43 -13.40 -19.01
CA LYS A 38 -15.14 -12.49 -20.13
C LYS A 38 -16.34 -12.37 -21.07
N ILE A 39 -16.66 -11.15 -21.47
CA ILE A 39 -17.63 -10.83 -22.51
C ILE A 39 -16.88 -10.65 -23.82
N GLU A 40 -16.75 -11.72 -24.59
CA GLU A 40 -15.94 -11.74 -25.83
C GLU A 40 -16.37 -10.66 -26.83
N SER A 41 -17.68 -10.46 -27.00
CA SER A 41 -18.23 -9.47 -27.94
C SER A 41 -17.92 -8.01 -27.59
N ALA A 42 -17.54 -7.73 -26.34
CA ALA A 42 -17.18 -6.39 -25.86
C ALA A 42 -15.66 -6.23 -25.61
N SER A 43 -14.89 -7.30 -25.80
CA SER A 43 -13.45 -7.35 -25.53
C SER A 43 -12.65 -7.19 -26.83
N LYS A 44 -11.43 -6.68 -26.69
CA LYS A 44 -10.46 -6.53 -27.79
C LYS A 44 -9.04 -6.65 -27.23
N PRO A 45 -8.01 -6.90 -28.05
CA PRO A 45 -6.63 -6.94 -27.57
C PRO A 45 -6.27 -5.70 -26.74
N GLY A 46 -5.68 -5.91 -25.56
CA GLY A 46 -5.32 -4.86 -24.59
C GLY A 46 -6.47 -4.38 -23.71
N ARG A 47 -7.69 -4.91 -23.89
CA ARG A 47 -8.88 -4.46 -23.17
C ARG A 47 -9.97 -5.52 -23.15
N ASP A 48 -10.10 -6.20 -22.03
CA ASP A 48 -11.18 -7.15 -21.78
C ASP A 48 -12.33 -6.49 -21.01
N VAL A 49 -13.56 -6.89 -21.33
CA VAL A 49 -14.73 -6.58 -20.50
C VAL A 49 -15.15 -7.86 -19.83
N ILE A 50 -15.23 -7.84 -18.50
CA ILE A 50 -15.67 -8.98 -17.70
C ILE A 50 -16.97 -8.65 -16.98
N ARG A 51 -17.81 -9.66 -16.79
CA ARG A 51 -18.92 -9.65 -15.84
C ARG A 51 -18.47 -10.36 -14.59
N VAL A 52 -18.74 -9.78 -13.42
CA VAL A 52 -18.53 -10.43 -12.12
C VAL A 52 -19.90 -10.68 -11.51
N GLU A 53 -20.17 -11.93 -11.15
CA GLU A 53 -21.43 -12.32 -10.51
C GLU A 53 -21.63 -11.57 -9.17
N PRO A 54 -22.87 -11.20 -8.83
CA PRO A 54 -23.18 -10.62 -7.52
C PRO A 54 -22.71 -11.49 -6.37
N ASN A 55 -22.05 -10.87 -5.38
CA ASN A 55 -21.52 -11.53 -4.19
C ASN A 55 -20.49 -12.64 -4.46
N ALA A 56 -20.00 -12.76 -5.70
CA ALA A 56 -18.92 -13.67 -6.04
C ALA A 56 -17.56 -12.98 -5.94
N ASN A 57 -16.52 -13.76 -5.68
CA ASN A 57 -15.15 -13.30 -5.88
C ASN A 57 -14.87 -13.19 -7.39
N ALA A 58 -13.92 -12.36 -7.79
CA ALA A 58 -13.39 -12.37 -9.15
C ALA A 58 -11.96 -12.92 -9.12
N GLN A 59 -11.63 -13.87 -9.98
CA GLN A 59 -10.26 -14.32 -10.20
C GLN A 59 -9.78 -13.84 -11.54
N LEU A 60 -8.61 -13.20 -11.56
CA LEU A 60 -7.81 -12.96 -12.76
C LEU A 60 -6.55 -13.82 -12.66
N SER A 61 -6.22 -14.59 -13.69
CA SER A 61 -5.00 -15.39 -13.75
C SER A 61 -4.24 -15.13 -15.05
N ILE A 62 -3.00 -14.65 -14.94
CA ILE A 62 -2.08 -14.56 -16.08
C ILE A 62 -1.49 -15.96 -16.31
N THR A 63 -1.81 -16.58 -17.43
CA THR A 63 -1.38 -17.95 -17.77
C THR A 63 -0.23 -18.01 -18.78
N ALA A 64 0.06 -16.88 -19.43
CA ALA A 64 1.25 -16.66 -20.24
C ALA A 64 1.59 -15.17 -20.26
N THR A 65 2.85 -14.82 -20.06
CA THR A 65 3.32 -13.42 -20.00
C THR A 65 3.92 -12.90 -21.30
N ASP A 66 4.27 -13.78 -22.25
CA ASP A 66 4.71 -13.45 -23.62
C ASP A 66 4.50 -14.68 -24.53
N PRO A 67 3.25 -14.97 -24.94
CA PRO A 67 2.92 -16.19 -25.66
C PRO A 67 3.54 -16.28 -27.07
N LYS A 68 4.04 -15.16 -27.61
CA LYS A 68 4.67 -15.11 -28.94
C LYS A 68 6.20 -15.00 -28.89
N GLY A 69 6.81 -14.91 -27.71
CA GLY A 69 8.27 -14.82 -27.57
C GLY A 69 8.85 -13.53 -28.15
N THR A 70 8.11 -12.42 -28.09
CA THR A 70 8.50 -11.13 -28.68
C THR A 70 9.28 -10.23 -27.72
N GLY A 71 9.27 -10.55 -26.42
CA GLY A 71 9.77 -9.68 -25.36
C GLY A 71 8.81 -8.55 -24.97
N ASP A 72 7.66 -8.43 -25.64
CA ASP A 72 6.60 -7.49 -25.29
C ASP A 72 5.67 -8.12 -24.24
N TYR A 73 6.16 -8.19 -23.00
CA TYR A 73 5.45 -8.84 -21.91
C TYR A 73 4.19 -8.08 -21.51
N ILE A 74 3.17 -8.83 -21.08
CA ILE A 74 1.97 -8.24 -20.45
C ILE A 74 2.35 -7.46 -19.20
N ARG A 75 1.83 -6.25 -19.07
CA ARG A 75 2.11 -5.31 -17.97
C ARG A 75 0.99 -4.26 -17.85
N ASP A 76 1.10 -3.40 -16.84
CA ASP A 76 0.18 -2.29 -16.59
C ASP A 76 -1.29 -2.73 -16.61
N ILE A 77 -1.60 -3.74 -15.80
CA ILE A 77 -2.93 -4.33 -15.75
C ILE A 77 -3.77 -3.51 -14.79
N GLN A 78 -4.81 -2.86 -15.31
CA GLN A 78 -5.78 -2.11 -14.51
C GLN A 78 -7.14 -2.80 -14.57
N ILE A 79 -7.85 -2.82 -13.44
CA ILE A 79 -9.19 -3.42 -13.33
C ILE A 79 -10.09 -2.36 -12.72
N VAL A 80 -11.02 -1.84 -13.51
CA VAL A 80 -11.90 -0.75 -13.09
C VAL A 80 -13.37 -1.08 -13.36
N PRO A 81 -14.31 -0.62 -12.52
CA PRO A 81 -15.72 -0.64 -12.87
C PRO A 81 -15.93 0.04 -14.22
N LYS A 82 -16.76 -0.54 -15.09
CA LYS A 82 -16.91 -0.06 -16.47
C LYS A 82 -17.35 1.40 -16.56
N GLN A 83 -18.13 1.88 -15.59
CA GLN A 83 -18.53 3.29 -15.51
C GLN A 83 -17.36 4.27 -15.34
N TYR A 84 -16.22 3.80 -14.80
CA TYR A 84 -15.02 4.61 -14.54
C TYR A 84 -13.92 4.40 -15.59
N GLU A 85 -14.18 3.64 -16.66
CA GLU A 85 -13.20 3.39 -17.71
C GLU A 85 -12.59 4.68 -18.29
N ASN A 86 -13.42 5.70 -18.52
CA ASN A 86 -12.97 6.94 -19.17
C ASN A 86 -12.06 7.80 -18.28
N ILE A 87 -12.00 7.54 -16.97
CA ILE A 87 -11.18 8.30 -16.02
C ILE A 87 -10.02 7.48 -15.46
N ALA A 88 -9.98 6.17 -15.70
CA ALA A 88 -9.02 5.23 -15.11
C ALA A 88 -7.54 5.58 -15.38
N GLN A 89 -7.27 6.35 -16.43
CA GLN A 89 -5.91 6.78 -16.79
C GLN A 89 -5.45 8.03 -16.04
N SER A 90 -6.36 8.78 -15.43
CA SER A 90 -6.08 10.04 -14.73
C SER A 90 -6.54 10.05 -13.27
N GLN A 91 -7.15 8.95 -12.82
CA GLN A 91 -7.71 8.81 -11.49
C GLN A 91 -7.25 7.48 -10.90
N THR A 92 -6.43 7.56 -9.85
CA THR A 92 -5.84 6.43 -9.15
C THR A 92 -6.85 5.71 -8.27
N PHE A 93 -7.70 6.47 -7.56
CA PHE A 93 -8.65 5.91 -6.60
C PHE A 93 -10.05 5.82 -7.18
N ASN A 94 -10.79 4.80 -6.76
CA ASN A 94 -12.20 4.68 -7.13
C ASN A 94 -12.97 5.91 -6.58
N PRO A 95 -13.72 6.66 -7.41
CA PRO A 95 -14.52 7.79 -6.94
C PRO A 95 -15.47 7.46 -5.80
N ASP A 96 -16.10 6.27 -5.81
CA ASP A 96 -16.99 5.83 -4.74
C ASP A 96 -16.23 5.62 -3.41
N PHE A 97 -14.97 5.21 -3.49
CA PHE A 97 -14.11 5.08 -2.32
C PHE A 97 -13.76 6.45 -1.76
N LEU A 98 -13.38 7.41 -2.61
CA LEU A 98 -13.10 8.79 -2.19
C LEU A 98 -14.31 9.43 -1.51
N GLU A 99 -15.51 9.28 -2.09
CA GLU A 99 -16.76 9.75 -1.49
C GLU A 99 -17.01 9.11 -0.12
N SER A 100 -16.73 7.80 0.03
CA SER A 100 -16.90 7.10 1.31
C SER A 100 -16.00 7.61 2.44
N LEU A 101 -14.92 8.32 2.10
CA LEU A 101 -14.00 8.93 3.06
C LEU A 101 -14.44 10.35 3.48
N GLU A 102 -15.50 10.90 2.89
CA GLU A 102 -16.01 12.21 3.28
C GLU A 102 -16.40 12.25 4.76
N GLY A 103 -16.01 13.34 5.42
CA GLY A 103 -16.30 13.58 6.84
C GLY A 103 -15.25 13.02 7.81
N TYR A 104 -14.37 12.11 7.39
CA TYR A 104 -13.20 11.73 8.18
C TYR A 104 -12.19 12.88 8.25
N LYS A 105 -11.41 12.91 9.34
CA LYS A 105 -10.40 13.94 9.60
C LYS A 105 -8.98 13.43 9.58
N VAL A 106 -8.79 12.14 9.86
CA VAL A 106 -7.48 11.51 9.86
C VAL A 106 -7.59 10.13 9.22
N LEU A 107 -6.67 9.81 8.31
CA LEU A 107 -6.49 8.48 7.72
C LEU A 107 -5.32 7.78 8.42
N ARG A 108 -5.57 6.78 9.26
CA ARG A 108 -4.51 5.95 9.84
C ARG A 108 -4.17 4.80 8.92
N PHE A 109 -2.96 4.84 8.36
CA PHE A 109 -2.51 3.93 7.31
C PHE A 109 -1.92 2.60 7.82
N MET A 110 -2.13 2.20 9.07
CA MET A 110 -1.42 1.05 9.67
C MET A 110 -1.46 -0.24 8.83
N ASP A 111 -2.66 -0.61 8.36
CA ASP A 111 -2.86 -1.80 7.54
C ASP A 111 -2.31 -1.61 6.11
N TRP A 112 -2.43 -0.40 5.55
CA TRP A 112 -1.82 -0.07 4.27
C TRP A 112 -0.30 -0.16 4.37
N MET A 113 0.31 0.25 5.46
CA MET A 113 1.76 0.18 5.67
C MET A 113 2.27 -1.22 6.02
N GLY A 114 1.40 -2.22 6.18
CA GLY A 114 1.82 -3.57 6.59
C GLY A 114 2.57 -3.59 7.92
N THR A 115 2.22 -2.68 8.86
CA THR A 115 3.09 -2.35 10.02
C THR A 115 3.37 -3.53 10.95
N ASN A 116 2.36 -4.37 11.19
CA ASN A 116 2.48 -5.53 12.07
C ASN A 116 3.39 -6.58 11.44
N GLY A 117 4.49 -6.92 12.12
CA GLY A 117 5.46 -7.89 11.61
C GLY A 117 6.28 -7.41 10.41
N SER A 118 6.22 -6.11 10.06
CA SER A 118 7.00 -5.55 8.95
C SER A 118 8.49 -5.82 9.12
N GLU A 119 9.11 -6.36 8.07
CA GLU A 119 10.55 -6.61 8.00
C GLU A 119 11.34 -5.44 7.37
N ALA A 120 10.64 -4.42 6.86
CA ALA A 120 11.24 -3.25 6.21
C ALA A 120 11.95 -2.35 7.24
N GLY A 121 13.24 -2.60 7.48
CA GLY A 121 14.06 -1.84 8.42
C GLY A 121 14.87 -0.72 7.77
N LYS A 122 15.28 -0.89 6.51
CA LYS A 122 16.05 0.08 5.71
C LYS A 122 15.20 0.66 4.59
N TRP A 123 15.51 1.88 4.16
CA TRP A 123 14.71 2.57 3.15
C TRP A 123 14.56 1.77 1.85
N ASN A 124 15.61 1.07 1.43
CA ASN A 124 15.60 0.24 0.21
C ASN A 124 14.89 -1.12 0.37
N GLU A 125 14.29 -1.40 1.53
CA GLU A 125 13.48 -2.60 1.80
C GLU A 125 11.97 -2.28 1.79
N ARG A 126 11.59 -1.04 1.46
CA ARG A 126 10.19 -0.62 1.35
C ARG A 126 9.55 -1.14 0.06
N VAL A 127 8.22 -1.15 0.03
CA VAL A 127 7.45 -1.26 -1.21
C VAL A 127 7.59 0.01 -2.04
N GLU A 128 7.76 -0.13 -3.34
CA GLU A 128 7.88 0.97 -4.30
C GLU A 128 6.65 1.05 -5.23
N PRO A 129 6.33 2.24 -5.79
CA PRO A 129 5.16 2.40 -6.67
C PRO A 129 5.13 1.46 -7.89
N ASP A 130 6.30 1.08 -8.41
CA ASP A 130 6.46 0.21 -9.57
C ASP A 130 6.49 -1.29 -9.25
N ASP A 131 6.35 -1.67 -7.97
CA ASP A 131 6.15 -3.06 -7.59
C ASP A 131 4.87 -3.62 -8.22
N ALA A 132 4.91 -4.89 -8.63
CA ALA A 132 3.83 -5.51 -9.41
C ALA A 132 2.46 -5.52 -8.71
N ASN A 133 2.44 -5.48 -7.37
CA ASN A 133 1.26 -5.27 -6.52
C ASN A 133 1.71 -5.01 -5.07
N TYR A 134 0.79 -4.50 -4.24
CA TYR A 134 1.04 -4.12 -2.85
C TYR A 134 0.51 -5.15 -1.82
N VAL A 135 0.05 -6.32 -2.28
CA VAL A 135 -0.59 -7.31 -1.41
C VAL A 135 0.44 -7.95 -0.50
N GLY A 136 0.19 -7.91 0.81
CA GLY A 136 1.05 -8.52 1.84
C GLY A 136 2.17 -7.58 2.33
N GLU A 137 2.83 -6.88 1.42
CA GLU A 137 3.98 -6.01 1.74
C GLU A 137 3.58 -4.57 2.12
N GLY A 138 2.40 -4.12 1.68
CA GLY A 138 1.86 -2.79 1.98
C GLY A 138 1.88 -1.83 0.79
N VAL A 139 1.22 -0.69 0.96
CA VAL A 139 1.06 0.39 -0.02
C VAL A 139 2.19 1.41 0.16
N PRO A 140 2.85 1.85 -0.92
CA PRO A 140 3.96 2.79 -0.86
C PRO A 140 3.52 4.18 -0.38
N VAL A 141 4.48 4.95 0.18
CA VAL A 141 4.21 6.27 0.76
C VAL A 141 3.67 7.26 -0.24
N GLU A 142 4.09 7.16 -1.49
CA GLU A 142 3.65 8.00 -2.60
C GLU A 142 2.13 7.89 -2.80
N ILE A 143 1.58 6.67 -2.74
CA ILE A 143 0.13 6.42 -2.91
C ILE A 143 -0.66 6.85 -1.67
N MET A 144 -0.10 6.66 -0.46
CA MET A 144 -0.74 7.14 0.77
C MET A 144 -0.81 8.68 0.81
N VAL A 145 0.24 9.36 0.36
CA VAL A 145 0.28 10.83 0.23
C VAL A 145 -0.68 11.31 -0.84
N GLU A 146 -0.76 10.62 -1.99
CA GLU A 146 -1.73 10.93 -3.04
C GLU A 146 -3.17 10.90 -2.51
N LEU A 147 -3.54 9.85 -1.76
CA LEU A 147 -4.88 9.75 -1.15
C LEU A 147 -5.15 10.90 -0.17
N ALA A 148 -4.17 11.23 0.69
CA ALA A 148 -4.31 12.32 1.64
C ALA A 148 -4.51 13.67 0.92
N ASN A 149 -3.73 13.93 -0.13
CA ASN A 149 -3.86 15.14 -0.96
C ASN A 149 -5.20 15.23 -1.66
N GLU A 150 -5.67 14.12 -2.24
CA GLU A 150 -6.92 14.10 -3.01
C GLU A 150 -8.14 14.27 -2.11
N THR A 151 -8.12 13.66 -0.92
CA THR A 151 -9.24 13.75 0.04
C THR A 151 -9.17 14.99 0.93
N GLY A 152 -7.99 15.62 1.03
CA GLY A 152 -7.75 16.70 1.99
C GLY A 152 -7.82 16.24 3.45
N ILE A 153 -7.50 14.96 3.71
CA ILE A 153 -7.59 14.35 5.04
C ILE A 153 -6.18 14.11 5.58
N ASP A 154 -5.97 14.44 6.86
CA ASP A 154 -4.67 14.36 7.51
C ASP A 154 -4.15 12.91 7.57
N PRO A 155 -2.92 12.63 7.12
CA PRO A 155 -2.36 11.29 7.19
C PRO A 155 -1.80 10.95 8.57
N TRP A 156 -2.03 9.72 9.04
CA TRP A 156 -1.37 9.12 10.19
C TRP A 156 -0.57 7.88 9.77
N PHE A 157 0.76 8.04 9.76
CA PHE A 157 1.72 7.00 9.44
C PHE A 157 2.22 6.23 10.67
N THR A 158 2.44 4.93 10.51
CA THR A 158 2.91 4.02 11.57
C THR A 158 4.23 3.38 11.13
N MET A 159 5.36 3.86 11.69
CA MET A 159 6.69 3.41 11.27
C MET A 159 6.94 1.94 11.69
N PRO A 160 7.57 1.10 10.84
CA PRO A 160 7.96 -0.25 11.20
C PRO A 160 8.80 -0.31 12.48
N HIS A 161 8.65 -1.38 13.27
CA HIS A 161 9.43 -1.55 14.50
C HIS A 161 10.93 -1.72 14.28
N LEU A 162 11.32 -2.17 13.08
CA LEU A 162 12.71 -2.30 12.64
C LEU A 162 13.25 -1.05 11.94
N ALA A 163 12.42 -0.01 11.74
CA ALA A 163 12.79 1.17 10.98
C ALA A 163 14.02 1.86 11.59
N THR A 164 15.08 1.92 10.79
CA THR A 164 16.28 2.68 11.09
C THR A 164 16.01 4.19 11.03
N ASP A 165 16.90 5.00 11.60
CA ASP A 165 16.81 6.47 11.48
C ASP A 165 16.88 6.94 10.02
N GLU A 166 17.56 6.18 9.17
CA GLU A 166 17.62 6.43 7.73
C GLU A 166 16.27 6.20 7.07
N TYR A 167 15.61 5.07 7.34
CA TYR A 167 14.25 4.81 6.88
C TYR A 167 13.30 5.94 7.31
N VAL A 168 13.28 6.28 8.61
CA VAL A 168 12.35 7.27 9.15
C VAL A 168 12.59 8.66 8.53
N ARG A 169 13.85 9.04 8.32
CA ARG A 169 14.20 10.33 7.71
C ARG A 169 13.79 10.39 6.25
N ASN A 170 14.05 9.35 5.47
CA ASN A 170 13.70 9.31 4.06
C ASN A 170 12.17 9.26 3.88
N PHE A 171 11.46 8.53 4.74
CA PHE A 171 10.00 8.52 4.76
C PHE A 171 9.45 9.93 5.05
N ALA A 172 9.96 10.57 6.11
CA ALA A 172 9.55 11.93 6.48
C ALA A 172 9.83 12.95 5.36
N GLN A 173 10.97 12.81 4.68
CA GLN A 173 11.35 13.66 3.55
C GLN A 173 10.41 13.44 2.36
N SER A 174 10.10 12.19 2.01
CA SER A 174 9.16 11.87 0.94
C SER A 174 7.77 12.47 1.20
N VAL A 175 7.28 12.39 2.45
CA VAL A 175 6.01 13.03 2.84
C VAL A 175 6.12 14.55 2.74
N LYS A 176 7.18 15.15 3.27
CA LYS A 176 7.40 16.59 3.21
C LYS A 176 7.40 17.13 1.78
N ASP A 177 8.03 16.42 0.86
CA ASP A 177 8.20 16.86 -0.52
C ASP A 177 6.91 16.77 -1.35
N ASN A 178 5.97 15.91 -0.96
CA ASN A 178 4.82 15.56 -1.79
C ASN A 178 3.43 15.82 -1.15
N LEU A 179 3.33 15.98 0.17
CA LEU A 179 2.06 16.24 0.85
C LEU A 179 1.65 17.71 0.71
N ASP A 180 0.34 17.98 0.57
CA ASP A 180 -0.21 19.32 0.63
C ASP A 180 0.20 19.95 1.98
N PRO A 181 0.92 21.09 1.97
CA PRO A 181 1.45 21.70 3.20
C PRO A 181 0.37 22.20 4.17
N LYS A 182 -0.91 22.16 3.79
CA LYS A 182 -2.04 22.45 4.67
C LYS A 182 -2.45 21.26 5.54
N LEU A 183 -2.05 20.04 5.20
CA LEU A 183 -2.40 18.83 5.92
C LEU A 183 -1.47 18.62 7.12
N GLU A 184 -2.04 18.14 8.22
CA GLU A 184 -1.29 17.79 9.42
C GLU A 184 -0.80 16.34 9.35
N VAL A 185 0.48 16.11 9.66
CA VAL A 185 1.06 14.76 9.68
C VAL A 185 1.08 14.20 11.09
N TYR A 186 0.46 13.03 11.27
CA TYR A 186 0.51 12.26 12.50
C TYR A 186 1.47 11.07 12.33
N VAL A 187 2.25 10.78 13.37
CA VAL A 187 3.27 9.72 13.34
C VAL A 187 3.20 8.89 14.61
N GLU A 188 3.18 7.58 14.43
CA GLU A 188 3.31 6.59 15.49
C GLU A 188 4.51 5.68 15.19
N PHE A 189 5.24 5.28 16.24
CA PHE A 189 6.26 4.25 16.12
C PHE A 189 5.63 2.88 16.40
N SER A 190 5.62 2.00 15.41
CA SER A 190 5.08 0.64 15.46
C SER A 190 3.59 0.57 15.80
N ASN A 191 3.11 -0.61 16.22
CA ASN A 191 1.74 -0.89 16.63
C ASN A 191 1.75 -1.97 17.72
N GLU A 192 0.94 -1.80 18.76
CA GLU A 192 0.73 -2.78 19.85
C GLU A 192 2.02 -3.43 20.39
N VAL A 193 3.07 -2.65 20.64
CA VAL A 193 4.36 -3.14 21.20
C VAL A 193 4.23 -3.74 22.61
N TRP A 194 3.05 -3.64 23.22
CA TRP A 194 2.69 -4.29 24.48
C TRP A 194 2.10 -5.70 24.31
N ASN A 195 1.68 -6.09 23.09
CA ASN A 195 0.98 -7.35 22.83
C ASN A 195 1.98 -8.47 22.52
N ASN A 196 2.13 -9.42 23.45
CA ASN A 196 3.12 -10.51 23.34
C ASN A 196 2.92 -11.45 22.15
N SER A 197 1.77 -11.40 21.48
CA SER A 197 1.50 -12.17 20.25
C SER A 197 2.29 -11.65 19.04
N PHE A 198 2.81 -10.43 19.11
CA PHE A 198 3.51 -9.79 18.01
C PHE A 198 5.03 -9.83 18.12
N GLN A 199 5.71 -9.93 16.97
CA GLN A 199 7.17 -9.94 16.89
C GLN A 199 7.78 -8.61 17.35
N GLN A 200 7.13 -7.48 17.07
CA GLN A 200 7.61 -6.16 17.52
C GLN A 200 7.74 -6.05 19.04
N THR A 201 6.88 -6.74 19.80
CA THR A 201 6.96 -6.79 21.28
C THR A 201 8.22 -7.53 21.73
N GLN A 202 8.54 -8.65 21.08
CA GLN A 202 9.74 -9.42 21.38
C GLN A 202 11.01 -8.63 21.00
N TYR A 203 10.97 -7.92 19.87
CA TYR A 203 12.06 -7.04 19.46
C TYR A 203 12.30 -5.93 20.49
N ALA A 204 11.26 -5.20 20.87
CA ALA A 204 11.35 -4.12 21.86
C ALA A 204 11.89 -4.62 23.21
N ARG A 205 11.46 -5.81 23.64
CA ARG A 205 11.99 -6.46 24.84
C ARG A 205 13.48 -6.77 24.72
N GLN A 206 13.93 -7.36 23.61
CA GLN A 206 15.34 -7.69 23.41
C GLN A 206 16.24 -6.44 23.39
N GLN A 207 15.79 -5.36 22.76
CA GLN A 207 16.55 -4.10 22.78
C GLN A 207 16.51 -3.45 24.17
N GLY A 208 15.36 -3.48 24.84
CA GLY A 208 15.21 -3.00 26.20
C GLY A 208 16.08 -3.72 27.23
N GLU A 209 16.20 -5.05 27.13
CA GLU A 209 17.05 -5.83 28.04
C GLU A 209 18.54 -5.49 27.84
N LYS A 210 18.94 -5.11 26.62
CA LYS A 210 20.32 -4.65 26.31
C LYS A 210 20.58 -3.23 26.79
N GLU A 211 19.69 -2.29 26.49
CA GLU A 211 19.90 -0.85 26.75
C GLU A 211 19.48 -0.44 28.17
N PHE A 212 18.48 -1.10 28.73
CA PHE A 212 17.89 -0.79 30.04
C PHE A 212 17.89 -2.01 30.98
N PRO A 213 19.04 -2.66 31.24
CA PRO A 213 19.12 -3.92 31.98
C PRO A 213 18.64 -3.83 33.45
N LYS A 214 18.50 -2.62 34.00
CA LYS A 214 17.98 -2.38 35.36
C LYS A 214 16.49 -2.03 35.40
N SER A 215 15.84 -1.88 34.25
CA SER A 215 14.42 -1.53 34.17
C SER A 215 13.54 -2.73 34.56
N LYS A 216 12.45 -2.46 35.28
CA LYS A 216 11.40 -3.45 35.54
C LYS A 216 10.46 -3.65 34.34
N SER A 217 10.56 -2.78 33.33
CA SER A 217 9.80 -2.84 32.07
C SER A 217 10.73 -2.41 30.92
N PRO A 218 11.72 -3.25 30.57
CA PRO A 218 12.75 -2.89 29.59
C PRO A 218 12.18 -2.59 28.20
N ASP A 219 11.19 -3.37 27.77
CA ASP A 219 10.41 -3.19 26.54
C ASP A 219 9.79 -1.78 26.45
N ARG A 220 9.11 -1.34 27.51
CA ARG A 220 8.48 0.00 27.56
C ARG A 220 9.50 1.13 27.59
N ALA A 221 10.61 0.93 28.31
CA ALA A 221 11.68 1.92 28.38
C ALA A 221 12.31 2.14 27.00
N TRP A 222 12.60 1.04 26.29
CA TRP A 222 13.11 1.11 24.92
C TRP A 222 12.09 1.69 23.94
N PHE A 223 10.83 1.24 24.00
CA PHE A 223 9.78 1.75 23.14
C PHE A 223 9.56 3.26 23.31
N GLY A 224 9.56 3.75 24.56
CA GLY A 224 9.43 5.20 24.84
C GLY A 224 10.62 6.01 24.31
N LYS A 225 11.85 5.50 24.48
CA LYS A 225 13.06 6.09 23.87
C LYS A 225 12.92 6.14 22.35
N ARG A 226 12.60 5.02 21.70
CA ARG A 226 12.56 4.92 20.25
C ARG A 226 11.44 5.78 19.63
N THR A 227 10.27 5.84 20.28
CA THR A 227 9.19 6.76 19.90
C THR A 227 9.65 8.22 19.96
N SER A 228 10.43 8.59 20.97
CA SER A 228 11.00 9.93 21.10
C SER A 228 12.00 10.25 19.98
N GLU A 229 12.86 9.29 19.61
CA GLU A 229 13.80 9.44 18.50
C GLU A 229 13.08 9.60 17.15
N VAL A 230 12.08 8.76 16.87
CA VAL A 230 11.27 8.83 15.64
C VAL A 230 10.57 10.18 15.52
N THR A 231 9.87 10.62 16.57
CA THR A 231 9.17 11.91 16.57
C THR A 231 10.12 13.10 16.43
N GLN A 232 11.34 13.01 16.98
CA GLN A 232 12.39 14.02 16.77
C GLN A 232 12.85 14.09 15.31
N ILE A 233 13.08 12.94 14.66
CA ILE A 233 13.48 12.91 13.23
C ILE A 233 12.42 13.58 12.36
N TRP A 234 11.15 13.24 12.58
CA TRP A 234 10.03 13.87 11.87
C TRP A 234 9.95 15.36 12.11
N THR A 235 10.08 15.80 13.37
CA THR A 235 10.08 17.22 13.72
C THR A 235 11.22 17.97 13.01
N MET A 236 12.42 17.41 13.00
CA MET A 236 13.57 18.03 12.32
C MET A 236 13.36 18.15 10.81
N CYS A 237 12.74 17.15 10.18
CA CYS A 237 12.45 17.18 8.75
C CYS A 237 11.40 18.26 8.41
N LEU A 238 10.27 18.26 9.13
CA LEU A 238 9.13 19.15 8.84
C LEU A 238 9.37 20.61 9.27
N VAL A 239 10.22 20.88 10.25
CA VAL A 239 10.47 22.26 10.77
C VAL A 239 11.51 23.04 9.94
N GLN A 240 12.35 22.38 9.14
CA GLN A 240 13.48 23.01 8.44
C GLN A 240 13.13 24.18 7.50
N ASP A 241 11.85 24.44 7.20
CA ASP A 241 11.42 25.51 6.30
C ASP A 241 10.86 26.76 7.02
N LYS A 242 10.75 26.76 8.35
CA LYS A 242 10.23 27.94 9.11
C LYS A 242 11.27 29.04 9.38
N THR A 243 12.47 28.93 8.82
CA THR A 243 13.58 29.89 9.02
C THR A 243 14.26 30.31 7.72
N GLY A 244 13.50 30.52 6.65
CA GLY A 244 13.97 31.08 5.37
C GLY A 244 13.18 32.31 4.96
#